data_AF-A0A4Q3C2D8-F1
#
_entry.id   AF-A0A4Q3C2D8-F1
#
_cell.length_a   1.000
_cell.length_b   1.000
_cell.length_c   1.000
_cell.angle_alpha   90.00
_cell.angle_beta   90.00
_cell.angle_gamma   90.00
#
_symmetry.space_group_name_H-M   'P 1'
#
loop_
_entity.id
_entity.type
_entity.pdbx_description
1 polymer ?
#
loop_
_entity_poly.entity_id
_entity_poly.type
_entity_poly.pdbx_seq_one_letter_code
_entity_poly.pdbx_strand_id
1 'polypeptide(L)'
;YLPGERVVYDIKDNLFMGLMLREKDFREFVKGHDWTQYQDKYVAVTCTADAIVPAWAYMLLANRLAPYAIEVVFGDAEVLETVLFVKAIAKMDLEKYRDQRLVIKGCGDIPVPVSAYVELTKKLTPVAKSLMFGEPCSTVPIYKRKD
;
A
#
# COMPACT_ATOMS: atom_id res chain seq x y z
N TYR A 1 2.25 -1.63 -10.75
CA TYR A 1 0.87 -1.55 -10.23
C TYR A 1 0.34 -2.96 -10.04
N LEU A 2 -0.29 -3.25 -8.90
CA LEU A 2 -0.98 -4.52 -8.67
C LEU A 2 -2.47 -4.32 -8.96
N PRO A 3 -3.09 -5.04 -9.90
CA PRO A 3 -4.52 -4.90 -10.17
C PRO A 3 -5.37 -5.49 -9.03
N GLY A 4 -6.57 -4.93 -8.83
CA GLY A 4 -7.57 -5.37 -7.85
C GLY A 4 -8.29 -4.19 -7.18
N GLU A 5 -9.39 -4.47 -6.49
CA GLU A 5 -10.18 -3.44 -5.82
C GLU A 5 -9.49 -2.96 -4.54
N ARG A 6 -9.51 -1.64 -4.29
CA ARG A 6 -9.02 -1.04 -3.04
C ARG A 6 -10.21 -0.65 -2.18
N VAL A 7 -10.20 -1.09 -0.93
CA VAL A 7 -11.26 -0.79 0.03
C VAL A 7 -10.64 -0.18 1.28
N VAL A 8 -11.21 0.92 1.77
CA VAL A 8 -10.90 1.48 3.08
C VAL A 8 -11.98 1.02 4.05
N TYR A 9 -11.56 0.27 5.07
CA TYR A 9 -12.39 -0.14 6.20
C TYR A 9 -12.13 0.83 7.35
N ASP A 10 -13.15 1.59 7.73
CA ASP A 10 -13.04 2.54 8.83
C ASP A 10 -13.69 1.97 10.09
N ILE A 11 -12.88 1.67 11.11
CA ILE A 11 -13.37 1.10 12.37
C ILE A 11 -14.30 2.07 13.11
N LYS A 12 -14.33 3.36 12.75
CA LYS A 12 -15.26 4.33 13.36
C LYS A 12 -16.71 3.86 13.29
N ASP A 13 -17.08 3.16 12.22
CA ASP A 13 -18.43 2.67 11.99
C ASP A 13 -18.81 1.56 12.97
N ASN A 14 -17.82 1.00 13.67
CA ASN A 14 -18.01 0.02 14.75
C ASN A 14 -17.98 0.64 16.15
N LEU A 15 -17.71 1.94 16.27
CA LEU A 15 -17.60 2.62 17.56
C LEU A 15 -18.96 3.10 18.04
N PHE A 16 -19.21 2.95 19.34
CA PHE A 16 -20.37 3.53 19.99
C PHE A 16 -20.28 5.06 19.95
N MET A 17 -21.29 5.68 19.33
CA MET A 17 -21.35 7.13 19.05
C MET A 17 -20.11 7.67 18.30
N GLY A 18 -19.37 6.81 17.59
CA GLY A 18 -18.14 7.21 16.89
C GLY A 18 -16.95 7.52 17.80
N LEU A 19 -17.05 7.28 19.12
CA LEU A 19 -16.07 7.75 20.11
C LEU A 19 -15.44 6.64 20.94
N MET A 20 -16.13 5.49 21.11
CA MET A 20 -15.67 4.45 22.03
C MET A 20 -15.99 3.05 21.52
N LEU A 21 -15.03 2.13 21.64
CA LEU A 21 -15.26 0.72 21.34
C LEU A 21 -15.87 0.01 22.55
N ARG A 22 -17.09 -0.53 22.42
CA ARG A 22 -17.68 -1.45 23.41
C ARG A 22 -17.36 -2.89 23.02
N GLU A 23 -16.60 -3.60 23.83
CA GLU A 23 -16.08 -4.94 23.48
C GLU A 23 -17.18 -5.93 23.10
N LYS A 24 -18.27 -5.97 23.88
CA LYS A 24 -19.40 -6.88 23.62
C LYS A 24 -19.98 -6.66 22.22
N ASP A 25 -20.32 -5.41 21.91
CA ASP A 25 -20.92 -5.04 20.62
C ASP A 25 -19.97 -5.28 19.47
N PHE A 26 -18.69 -4.94 19.64
CA PHE A 26 -17.68 -5.15 18.60
C PHE A 26 -17.51 -6.65 18.29
N ARG A 27 -17.49 -7.50 19.31
CA ARG A 27 -17.42 -8.95 19.12
C ARG A 27 -18.68 -9.52 18.48
N GLU A 28 -19.84 -8.96 18.80
CA GLU A 28 -21.11 -9.36 18.19
C GLU A 28 -21.14 -8.96 16.71
N PHE A 29 -20.77 -7.72 16.39
CA PHE A 29 -20.58 -7.24 15.03
C PHE A 29 -19.62 -8.15 14.23
N VAL A 30 -18.43 -8.44 14.78
CA VAL A 30 -17.43 -9.27 14.10
C VAL A 30 -17.94 -10.67 13.75
N LYS A 31 -18.86 -11.23 14.57
CA LYS A 31 -19.48 -12.53 14.31
C LYS A 31 -20.57 -12.46 13.24
N GLY A 32 -21.30 -11.35 13.15
CA GLY A 32 -22.41 -11.16 12.22
C GLY A 32 -22.03 -10.53 10.88
N HIS A 33 -20.86 -9.89 10.78
CA HIS A 33 -20.40 -9.23 9.56
C HIS A 33 -20.01 -10.25 8.49
N ASP A 34 -20.48 -10.03 7.26
CA ASP A 34 -20.08 -10.84 6.11
C ASP A 34 -18.68 -10.43 5.64
N TRP A 35 -17.66 -11.22 5.99
CA TRP A 35 -16.28 -10.96 5.58
C TRP A 35 -15.97 -11.39 4.14
N THR A 36 -16.85 -12.17 3.49
CA THR A 36 -16.62 -12.65 2.12
C THR A 36 -16.69 -11.51 1.10
N GLN A 37 -17.32 -10.39 1.44
CA GLN A 37 -17.36 -9.19 0.61
C GLN A 37 -15.98 -8.56 0.35
N TYR A 38 -14.95 -8.94 1.10
CA TYR A 38 -13.56 -8.49 0.90
C TYR A 38 -12.71 -9.46 0.08
N GLN A 39 -13.32 -10.48 -0.52
CA GLN A 39 -12.65 -11.46 -1.37
C GLN A 39 -11.87 -10.78 -2.49
N ASP A 40 -10.58 -11.14 -2.61
CA ASP A 40 -9.66 -10.66 -3.64
C ASP A 40 -9.46 -9.14 -3.67
N LYS A 41 -9.72 -8.46 -2.53
CA LYS A 41 -9.53 -7.01 -2.38
C LYS A 41 -8.26 -6.67 -1.60
N TYR A 42 -7.77 -5.46 -1.78
CA TYR A 42 -6.75 -4.85 -0.93
C TYR A 42 -7.43 -3.92 0.08
N VAL A 43 -7.22 -4.17 1.37
CA VAL A 43 -7.98 -3.50 2.43
C VAL A 43 -7.06 -2.63 3.29
N ALA A 44 -7.38 -1.35 3.41
CA ALA A 44 -6.77 -0.43 4.37
C ALA A 44 -7.70 -0.30 5.57
N VAL A 45 -7.26 -0.71 6.76
CA VAL A 45 -7.99 -0.54 8.01
C VAL A 45 -7.53 0.75 8.68
N THR A 46 -8.47 1.68 8.91
CA THR A 46 -8.20 2.99 9.50
C THR A 46 -9.20 3.34 10.61
N CYS A 47 -8.97 4.44 11.29
CA CYS A 47 -9.93 5.10 12.16
C CYS A 47 -9.89 6.60 11.86
N THR A 48 -10.91 7.14 11.19
CA THR A 48 -10.96 8.60 10.94
C THR A 48 -11.61 9.37 12.09
N ALA A 49 -12.15 8.68 13.10
CA ALA A 49 -12.68 9.33 14.30
C ALA A 49 -11.54 9.67 15.26
N ASP A 50 -11.71 10.75 16.01
CA ASP A 50 -10.86 11.10 17.15
C ASP A 50 -11.22 10.23 18.36
N ALA A 51 -10.94 8.93 18.23
CA ALA A 51 -11.29 7.90 19.20
C ALA A 51 -10.06 7.07 19.55
N ILE A 52 -9.89 6.78 20.84
CA ILE A 52 -8.84 5.87 21.31
C ILE A 52 -9.35 4.44 21.15
N VAL A 53 -8.88 3.77 20.10
CA VAL A 53 -9.22 2.39 19.82
C VAL A 53 -8.06 1.48 20.25
N PRO A 54 -8.31 0.46 21.09
CA PRO A 54 -7.25 -0.44 21.54
C PRO A 54 -6.73 -1.30 20.39
N ALA A 55 -5.41 -1.51 20.35
CA ALA A 55 -4.72 -2.20 19.26
C ALA A 55 -5.29 -3.59 18.91
N TRP A 56 -5.79 -4.32 19.91
CA TRP A 56 -6.37 -5.66 19.71
C TRP A 56 -7.58 -5.65 18.76
N ALA A 57 -8.30 -4.52 18.63
CA ALA A 57 -9.46 -4.42 17.74
C ALA A 57 -9.03 -4.51 16.27
N TYR A 58 -7.96 -3.79 15.91
CA TYR A 58 -7.35 -3.88 14.59
C TYR A 58 -6.77 -5.26 14.31
N MET A 59 -6.16 -5.91 15.31
CA MET A 59 -5.68 -7.29 15.19
C MET A 59 -6.83 -8.27 14.90
N LEU A 60 -7.98 -8.07 15.54
CA LEU A 60 -9.18 -8.89 15.29
C LEU A 60 -9.73 -8.67 13.88
N LEU A 61 -9.79 -7.41 13.40
CA LEU A 61 -10.19 -7.10 12.02
C LEU A 61 -9.24 -7.76 11.02
N ALA A 62 -7.93 -7.59 11.21
CA ALA A 62 -6.91 -8.19 10.35
C ALA A 62 -7.04 -9.72 10.31
N ASN A 63 -7.27 -10.38 11.45
CA ASN A 63 -7.50 -11.82 11.51
C ASN A 63 -8.73 -12.27 10.71
N ARG A 64 -9.81 -11.47 10.70
CA ARG A 64 -11.04 -11.79 9.96
C ARG A 64 -10.96 -11.50 8.48
N LEU A 65 -10.21 -10.47 8.09
CA LEU A 65 -9.99 -10.08 6.70
C LEU A 65 -8.98 -10.99 5.98
N ALA A 66 -7.95 -11.46 6.69
CA ALA A 66 -6.83 -12.20 6.10
C ALA A 66 -7.20 -13.43 5.23
N PRO A 67 -8.26 -14.21 5.51
CA PRO A 67 -8.66 -15.32 4.64
C PRO A 67 -9.25 -14.90 3.28
N TYR A 68 -9.69 -13.65 3.14
CA TYR A 68 -10.44 -13.16 1.97
C TYR A 68 -9.67 -12.09 1.19
N ALA A 69 -9.07 -11.14 1.90
CA ALA A 69 -8.33 -10.04 1.30
C ALA A 69 -6.95 -10.51 0.80
N ILE A 70 -6.48 -9.94 -0.31
CA ILE A 70 -5.12 -10.16 -0.84
C ILE A 70 -4.09 -9.52 0.09
N GLU A 71 -4.43 -8.34 0.62
CA GLU A 71 -3.59 -7.58 1.55
C GLU A 71 -4.46 -6.85 2.55
N VAL A 72 -3.98 -6.76 3.79
CA VAL A 72 -4.57 -5.93 4.83
C VAL A 72 -3.47 -5.06 5.44
N VAL A 73 -3.67 -3.75 5.41
CA VAL A 73 -2.75 -2.78 6.03
C VAL A 73 -3.47 -1.97 7.09
N PHE A 74 -2.74 -1.44 8.06
CA PHE A 74 -3.25 -0.39 8.93
C PHE A 74 -2.84 0.98 8.37
N GLY A 75 -3.81 1.85 8.13
CA GLY A 75 -3.63 3.14 7.48
C GLY A 75 -4.75 3.45 6.48
N ASP A 76 -4.60 4.57 5.78
CA ASP A 76 -5.53 5.03 4.76
C ASP A 76 -5.22 4.47 3.36
N ALA A 77 -5.92 4.99 2.36
CA ALA A 77 -5.72 4.61 0.96
C ALA A 77 -4.29 4.92 0.45
N GLU A 78 -3.65 5.98 0.94
CA GLU A 78 -2.28 6.34 0.53
C GLU A 78 -1.26 5.36 1.10
N VAL A 79 -1.44 4.96 2.37
CA VAL A 79 -0.63 3.90 2.99
C VAL A 79 -0.81 2.59 2.24
N LEU A 80 -2.04 2.24 1.86
CA LEU A 80 -2.30 1.05 1.08
C LEU A 80 -1.55 1.07 -0.25
N GLU A 81 -1.67 2.13 -1.04
CA GLU A 81 -0.94 2.25 -2.31
C GLU A 81 0.59 2.19 -2.09
N THR A 82 1.10 2.85 -1.06
CA THR A 82 2.53 2.78 -0.71
C THR A 82 2.98 1.35 -0.47
N VAL A 83 2.26 0.58 0.36
CA VAL A 83 2.59 -0.82 0.65
C VAL A 83 2.51 -1.69 -0.60
N LEU A 84 1.47 -1.52 -1.43
CA LEU A 84 1.30 -2.30 -2.65
C LEU A 84 2.41 -2.05 -3.66
N PHE A 85 2.83 -0.80 -3.86
CA PHE A 85 3.94 -0.47 -4.75
C PHE A 85 5.27 -1.00 -4.20
N VAL A 86 5.54 -0.85 -2.90
CA VAL A 86 6.77 -1.40 -2.29
C VAL A 86 6.82 -2.92 -2.44
N LYS A 87 5.72 -3.63 -2.19
CA LYS A 87 5.63 -5.09 -2.39
C LYS A 87 5.81 -5.50 -3.86
N ALA A 88 5.26 -4.73 -4.79
CA ALA A 88 5.44 -4.98 -6.22
C ALA A 88 6.91 -4.80 -6.65
N ILE A 89 7.55 -3.72 -6.21
CA ILE A 89 8.96 -3.43 -6.51
C ILE A 89 9.88 -4.49 -5.90
N ALA A 90 9.59 -4.94 -4.67
CA ALA A 90 10.38 -5.96 -4.00
C ALA A 90 10.40 -7.31 -4.75
N LYS A 91 9.38 -7.61 -5.56
CA LYS A 91 9.29 -8.82 -6.39
C LYS A 91 9.90 -8.68 -7.78
N MET A 92 10.38 -7.49 -8.15
CA MET A 92 11.01 -7.29 -9.45
C MET A 92 12.35 -8.02 -9.53
N ASP A 93 12.56 -8.75 -10.62
CA ASP A 93 13.91 -9.15 -11.01
C ASP A 93 14.70 -7.89 -11.41
N LEU A 94 15.74 -7.57 -10.65
CA LEU A 94 16.57 -6.38 -10.88
C LEU A 94 17.75 -6.66 -11.80
N GLU A 95 18.12 -7.93 -11.99
CA GLU A 95 19.28 -8.31 -12.80
C GLU A 95 19.09 -7.96 -14.27
N LYS A 96 17.85 -8.01 -14.76
CA LYS A 96 17.51 -7.54 -16.12
C LYS A 96 17.82 -6.06 -16.37
N TYR A 97 18.13 -5.28 -15.34
CA TYR A 97 18.51 -3.86 -15.46
C TYR A 97 19.99 -3.60 -15.21
N ARG A 98 20.78 -4.64 -14.97
CA ARG A 98 22.22 -4.53 -14.71
C ARG A 98 22.91 -3.79 -15.84
N ASP A 99 23.73 -2.81 -15.47
CA ASP A 99 24.54 -1.98 -16.37
C ASP A 99 23.76 -1.20 -17.45
N GLN A 100 22.43 -1.14 -17.33
CA GLN A 100 21.59 -0.40 -18.27
C GLN A 100 21.47 1.08 -17.90
N ARG A 101 21.17 1.90 -18.91
CA ARG A 101 20.77 3.30 -18.72
C ARG A 101 19.24 3.36 -18.70
N LEU A 102 18.66 3.70 -17.56
CA LEU A 102 17.22 3.66 -17.34
C LEU A 102 16.64 5.07 -17.27
N VAL A 103 15.45 5.24 -17.83
CA VAL A 103 14.61 6.43 -17.67
C VAL A 103 13.33 6.00 -16.97
N ILE A 104 13.10 6.50 -15.77
CA ILE A 104 11.88 6.30 -15.00
C ILE A 104 10.86 7.36 -15.46
N LYS A 105 9.78 6.91 -16.08
CA LYS A 105 8.69 7.79 -16.51
C LYS A 105 7.90 8.26 -15.29
N GLY A 106 7.65 9.57 -15.22
CA GLY A 106 6.84 10.21 -14.16
C GLY A 106 5.37 10.45 -14.55
N CYS A 107 5.09 10.46 -15.85
CA CYS A 107 3.76 10.62 -16.41
C CYS A 107 3.20 9.24 -16.82
N GLY A 108 1.95 8.99 -16.45
CA GLY A 108 1.22 7.76 -16.80
C GLY A 108 -0.22 7.86 -16.35
N ASP A 109 -1.09 7.00 -16.89
CA ASP A 109 -2.53 7.02 -16.60
C ASP A 109 -2.85 6.53 -15.17
N ILE A 110 -1.93 5.77 -14.57
CA ILE A 110 -2.07 5.23 -13.21
C ILE A 110 -1.29 6.14 -12.25
N PRO A 111 -1.94 6.69 -11.22
CA PRO A 111 -1.24 7.42 -10.16
C PRO A 111 -0.17 6.55 -9.51
N VAL A 112 1.06 7.07 -9.41
CA VAL A 112 2.19 6.41 -8.77
C VAL A 112 2.58 7.24 -7.53
N PRO A 113 2.55 6.68 -6.31
CA PRO A 113 2.90 7.41 -5.12
C PRO A 113 4.39 7.75 -5.12
N VAL A 114 4.75 8.88 -4.50
CA VAL A 114 6.16 9.32 -4.40
C VAL A 114 7.05 8.25 -3.76
N SER A 115 6.51 7.52 -2.78
CA SER A 115 7.17 6.39 -2.11
C SER A 115 7.64 5.30 -3.08
N ALA A 116 6.92 5.05 -4.18
CA ALA A 116 7.32 4.08 -5.20
C ALA A 116 8.57 4.53 -5.96
N TYR A 117 8.67 5.80 -6.34
CA TYR A 117 9.85 6.34 -7.02
C TYR A 117 11.09 6.28 -6.12
N VAL A 118 10.92 6.57 -4.83
CA VAL A 118 11.99 6.48 -3.82
C VAL A 118 12.49 5.04 -3.70
N GLU A 119 11.59 4.08 -3.47
CA GLU A 119 11.98 2.67 -3.28
C GLU A 119 12.56 2.07 -4.57
N LEU A 120 11.98 2.38 -5.74
CA LEU A 120 12.50 1.91 -7.03
C LEU A 120 13.91 2.44 -7.30
N THR A 121 14.14 3.73 -7.06
CA THR A 121 15.46 4.35 -7.25
C THR A 121 16.49 3.70 -6.33
N LYS A 122 16.15 3.51 -5.05
CA LYS A 122 17.01 2.84 -4.06
C LYS A 122 17.37 1.41 -4.49
N LYS A 123 16.43 0.67 -5.07
CA LYS A 123 16.63 -0.70 -5.55
C LYS A 123 17.44 -0.78 -6.85
N LEU A 124 17.23 0.15 -7.79
CA LEU A 124 17.91 0.12 -9.09
C LEU A 124 19.32 0.72 -9.06
N THR A 125 19.59 1.67 -8.16
CA THR A 125 20.89 2.36 -8.08
C THR A 125 22.10 1.41 -8.00
N PRO A 126 22.07 0.33 -7.20
CA PRO A 126 23.21 -0.61 -7.10
C PRO A 126 23.48 -1.43 -8.37
N VAL A 127 22.49 -1.57 -9.28
CA VAL A 127 22.59 -2.46 -10.45
C VAL A 127 22.70 -1.70 -11.78
N ALA A 128 22.05 -0.54 -11.90
CA ALA A 128 21.99 0.23 -13.13
C ALA A 128 23.29 1.02 -13.41
N LYS A 129 23.54 1.34 -14.68
CA LYS A 129 24.65 2.23 -15.08
C LYS A 129 24.27 3.70 -14.91
N SER A 130 23.03 4.06 -15.19
CA SER A 130 22.50 5.40 -14.90
C SER A 130 20.98 5.37 -14.74
N LEU A 131 20.46 6.28 -13.92
CA LEU A 131 19.04 6.53 -13.73
C LEU A 131 18.72 7.98 -14.09
N MET A 132 17.67 8.17 -14.87
CA MET A 132 17.08 9.47 -15.19
C MET A 132 15.59 9.42 -14.85
N PHE A 133 14.97 10.57 -14.62
CA PHE A 133 13.53 10.72 -14.40
C PHE A 133 12.92 11.66 -15.43
N GLY A 134 11.74 11.33 -15.96
CA GLY A 134 11.00 12.18 -16.90
C GLY A 134 10.72 11.52 -18.24
N GLU A 135 10.54 12.33 -19.27
CA GLU A 135 10.30 11.86 -20.63
C GLU A 135 11.58 11.83 -21.46
N PRO A 136 11.71 10.97 -22.49
CA PRO A 136 12.93 10.86 -23.29
C PRO A 136 13.48 12.20 -23.84
N CYS A 137 12.62 13.19 -24.04
CA CYS A 137 13.00 14.52 -24.53
C CYS A 137 13.30 15.54 -23.41
N SER A 138 13.00 15.22 -22.14
CA SER A 138 13.14 16.12 -20.98
C SER A 138 13.40 15.31 -19.71
N THR A 139 14.57 14.67 -19.65
CA THR A 139 14.96 13.84 -18.51
C THR A 139 15.86 14.59 -17.51
N VAL A 140 15.59 14.43 -16.22
CA VAL A 140 16.45 14.87 -15.11
C VAL A 140 17.39 13.74 -14.72
N PRO A 141 18.72 13.96 -14.65
CA PRO A 141 19.66 12.94 -14.17
C PRO A 141 19.53 12.71 -12.67
N ILE A 142 19.41 11.44 -12.27
CA ILE A 142 19.27 11.03 -10.85
C ILE A 142 20.54 10.32 -10.37
N TYR A 143 21.07 9.39 -11.17
CA TYR A 143 22.26 8.63 -10.84
C TYR A 143 23.07 8.30 -12.09
N LYS A 144 24.40 8.27 -11.95
CA LYS A 144 25.30 7.71 -12.95
C LYS A 144 26.45 7.05 -12.19
N ARG A 145 26.69 5.77 -12.47
CA ARG A 145 27.85 5.07 -11.93
C ARG A 145 29.11 5.75 -12.45
N LYS A 146 30.00 6.12 -11.54
CA LYS A 146 31.34 6.58 -11.88
C LYS A 146 32.12 5.31 -12.22
N ASP A 147 32.51 5.19 -13.47
CA ASP A 147 33.43 4.14 -13.92
C ASP A 147 34.80 4.36 -13.27
#